data_AF-G4QIE3-F1
#
_entry.id   AF-G4QIE3-F1
#
_cell.length_a   1.000
_cell.length_b   1.000
_cell.length_c   1.000
_cell.angle_alpha   90.00
_cell.angle_beta   90.00
_cell.angle_gamma   90.00
#
_symmetry.space_group_name_H-M   'P 1'
#
loop_
_entity.id
_entity.type
_entity.pdbx_description
1 polymer ?
#
loop_
_entity_poly.entity_id
_entity_poly.type
_entity_poly.pdbx_seq_one_letter_code
_entity_poly.pdbx_strand_id
1 'polypeptide(L)'
;MTEANQGKPKISQGLIEFDSEFFDITKTINILSAVNPTNFDQQKKTFFDSHFSIEPEFTYDGSKLDVFATKRKLLNLPLENVVDEDLSEIYFDTINSYLDKVDQFNSIGTNDFIYDSLRYFGEPTQKDIGNAKFILHLPGNLNEENEEVLKFEEIKQILVDFAEVNELPYNLKIEENMIANALVSGNTIKLNKNAKLSISDTNALAQHEIGVHLVTTLNARKQPLRILEIGNPLNTMTQEGLAILSEYLSDNLTIKRLKILALRVVAVQSMIKEKSFRKSFLLLKEEYGASNDIAFAVCSRIYRGGGFVKDYLYMQGFHKMLNAYENEPNFDLLFTGKTSIDYLPQITNLIEKGILQKPQYVSTIFKQPESLSEIKQYIAHAIK
;
A
#
# COMPACT_ATOMS: atom_id res chain seq x y z
N MET A 1 -13.64 16.73 45.37
CA MET A 1 -12.40 16.47 44.60
C MET A 1 -11.95 15.07 44.96
N THR A 2 -12.48 14.09 44.25
CA THR A 2 -12.07 12.69 44.36
C THR A 2 -11.13 12.43 43.18
N GLU A 3 -9.85 12.27 43.50
CA GLU A 3 -8.86 11.76 42.55
C GLU A 3 -9.28 10.35 42.14
N ALA A 4 -9.88 10.24 40.96
CA ALA A 4 -10.07 8.97 40.29
C ALA A 4 -8.67 8.49 39.85
N ASN A 5 -8.06 7.68 40.69
CA ASN A 5 -6.90 6.87 40.36
C ASN A 5 -7.37 5.80 39.35
N GLN A 6 -7.62 6.20 38.09
CA GLN A 6 -7.89 5.29 37.00
C GLN A 6 -6.55 4.63 36.63
N GLY A 7 -6.26 3.50 37.28
CA GLY A 7 -5.20 2.61 36.82
C GLY A 7 -5.44 2.28 35.36
N LYS A 8 -4.37 2.28 34.54
CA LYS A 8 -4.41 1.89 33.12
C LYS A 8 -5.26 0.61 32.99
N PRO A 9 -6.23 0.54 32.06
CA PRO A 9 -7.05 -0.65 31.91
C PRO A 9 -6.12 -1.83 31.65
N LYS A 10 -6.25 -2.83 32.51
CA LYS A 10 -5.42 -4.02 32.45
C LYS A 10 -5.95 -4.89 31.32
N ILE A 11 -5.20 -4.96 30.22
CA ILE A 11 -5.47 -5.89 29.12
C ILE A 11 -5.54 -7.29 29.72
N SER A 12 -6.65 -7.98 29.49
CA SER A 12 -6.88 -9.31 30.06
C SER A 12 -6.00 -10.34 29.36
N GLN A 13 -5.65 -11.41 30.07
CA GLN A 13 -4.89 -12.51 29.49
C GLN A 13 -5.65 -13.17 28.32
N GLY A 14 -6.97 -13.31 28.44
CA GLY A 14 -7.81 -13.85 27.37
C GLY A 14 -7.81 -12.99 26.10
N LEU A 15 -7.72 -11.66 26.22
CA LEU A 15 -7.60 -10.78 25.06
C LEU A 15 -6.25 -10.93 24.36
N ILE A 16 -5.16 -11.10 25.11
CA ILE A 16 -3.83 -11.35 24.54
C ILE A 16 -3.78 -12.68 23.80
N GLU A 17 -4.41 -13.72 24.35
CA GLU A 17 -4.51 -15.04 23.72
C GLU A 17 -5.33 -14.98 22.43
N PHE A 18 -6.48 -14.32 22.47
CA PHE A 18 -7.31 -14.07 21.29
C PHE A 18 -6.54 -13.32 20.19
N ASP A 19 -5.88 -12.21 20.52
CA ASP A 19 -5.10 -11.39 19.59
C ASP A 19 -3.93 -12.18 18.98
N SER A 20 -3.24 -13.00 19.79
CA SER A 20 -2.14 -13.84 19.31
C SER A 20 -2.63 -14.93 18.36
N GLU A 21 -3.76 -15.59 18.65
CA GLU A 21 -4.35 -16.59 17.76
C GLU A 21 -4.83 -15.95 16.45
N PHE A 22 -5.53 -14.82 16.55
CA PHE A 22 -5.94 -14.00 15.39
C PHE A 22 -4.72 -13.66 14.52
N PHE A 23 -3.67 -13.09 15.11
CA PHE A 23 -2.44 -12.73 14.41
C PHE A 23 -1.80 -13.94 13.72
N ASP A 24 -1.72 -15.08 14.41
CA ASP A 24 -1.09 -16.29 13.89
C ASP A 24 -1.82 -16.87 12.68
N ILE A 25 -3.14 -16.73 12.62
CA ILE A 25 -3.94 -17.07 11.44
C ILE A 25 -3.68 -16.06 10.33
N THR A 26 -3.86 -14.77 10.59
CA THR A 26 -3.87 -13.73 9.55
C THR A 26 -2.51 -13.46 8.93
N LYS A 27 -1.42 -13.59 9.69
CA LYS A 27 -0.05 -13.38 9.17
C LYS A 27 0.32 -14.32 8.01
N THR A 28 -0.39 -15.44 7.88
CA THR A 28 -0.16 -16.44 6.81
C THR A 28 -0.88 -16.08 5.50
N ILE A 29 -1.81 -15.11 5.54
CA ILE A 29 -2.66 -14.74 4.42
C ILE A 29 -2.00 -13.58 3.67
N ASN A 30 -1.14 -13.90 2.70
CA ASN A 30 -0.45 -12.91 1.86
C ASN A 30 -0.75 -13.11 0.36
N ILE A 31 -1.73 -12.36 -0.14
CA ILE A 31 -2.16 -12.44 -1.55
C ILE A 31 -1.10 -11.87 -2.51
N LEU A 32 -0.31 -10.88 -2.07
CA LEU A 32 0.62 -10.15 -2.95
C LEU A 32 1.70 -11.05 -3.54
N SER A 33 2.15 -12.05 -2.79
CA SER A 33 3.09 -13.06 -3.32
C SER A 33 2.43 -14.06 -4.25
N ALA A 34 1.16 -14.39 -4.03
CA ALA A 34 0.44 -15.42 -4.80
C ALA A 34 -0.02 -14.92 -6.18
N VAL A 35 -0.21 -13.62 -6.35
CA VAL A 35 -0.64 -13.00 -7.62
C VAL A 35 0.54 -12.56 -8.50
N ASN A 36 1.78 -12.89 -8.15
CA ASN A 36 2.93 -12.57 -9.00
C ASN A 36 3.07 -13.64 -10.10
N PRO A 37 3.03 -13.24 -11.39
CA PRO A 37 3.15 -14.20 -12.48
C PRO A 37 4.56 -14.79 -12.57
N THR A 38 4.62 -16.09 -12.81
CA THR A 38 5.85 -16.88 -12.96
C THR A 38 6.49 -16.74 -14.34
N ASN A 39 5.68 -16.36 -15.34
CA ASN A 39 6.07 -16.25 -16.75
C ASN A 39 6.10 -14.78 -17.25
N PHE A 40 6.28 -13.81 -16.37
CA PHE A 40 6.20 -12.37 -16.69
C PHE A 40 7.06 -11.98 -17.90
N ASP A 41 8.37 -12.28 -17.85
CA ASP A 41 9.31 -11.88 -18.90
C ASP A 41 9.02 -12.55 -20.24
N GLN A 42 8.58 -13.81 -20.20
CA GLN A 42 8.14 -14.56 -21.37
C GLN A 42 6.92 -13.89 -22.02
N GLN A 43 5.88 -13.58 -21.23
CA GLN A 43 4.66 -12.95 -21.72
C GLN A 43 4.93 -11.54 -22.26
N LYS A 44 5.80 -10.77 -21.60
CA LYS A 44 6.25 -9.47 -22.09
C LYS A 44 6.90 -9.58 -23.47
N LYS A 45 7.82 -10.52 -23.64
CA LYS A 45 8.50 -10.75 -24.91
C LYS A 45 7.51 -11.15 -26.00
N THR A 46 6.63 -12.12 -25.75
CA THR A 46 5.61 -12.57 -26.71
C THR A 46 4.65 -11.44 -27.10
N PHE A 47 4.21 -10.63 -26.15
CA PHE A 47 3.33 -9.48 -26.43
C PHE A 47 4.00 -8.46 -27.36
N PHE A 48 5.29 -8.17 -27.16
CA PHE A 48 6.03 -7.22 -28.01
C PHE A 48 6.42 -7.80 -29.36
N ASP A 49 6.92 -9.04 -29.40
CA ASP A 49 7.31 -9.73 -30.64
C ASP A 49 6.11 -9.94 -31.58
N SER A 50 4.91 -10.09 -31.02
CA SER A 50 3.65 -10.20 -31.78
C SER A 50 3.06 -8.84 -32.20
N HIS A 51 3.77 -7.73 -31.98
CA HIS A 51 3.24 -6.38 -32.19
C HIS A 51 1.90 -6.14 -31.47
N PHE A 52 1.82 -6.58 -30.21
CA PHE A 52 0.67 -6.40 -29.33
C PHE A 52 -0.59 -7.14 -29.79
N SER A 53 -0.47 -8.17 -30.64
CA SER A 53 -1.62 -8.91 -31.18
C SER A 53 -2.03 -10.11 -30.33
N ILE A 54 -1.10 -10.69 -29.57
CA ILE A 54 -1.36 -11.83 -28.67
C ILE A 54 -1.55 -11.29 -27.24
N GLU A 55 -2.67 -11.59 -26.59
CA GLU A 55 -2.92 -11.20 -25.19
C GLU A 55 -1.98 -11.97 -24.23
N PRO A 56 -1.45 -11.33 -23.18
CA PRO A 56 -0.64 -12.02 -22.18
C PRO A 56 -1.45 -13.05 -21.39
N GLU A 57 -0.92 -14.27 -21.27
CA GLU A 57 -1.49 -15.33 -20.44
C GLU A 57 -0.59 -15.60 -19.24
N PHE A 58 -0.91 -14.97 -18.11
CA PHE A 58 -0.11 -15.09 -16.90
C PHE A 58 -0.36 -16.41 -16.15
N THR A 59 0.72 -17.07 -15.73
CA THR A 59 0.68 -18.30 -14.93
C THR A 59 1.17 -18.05 -13.50
N TYR A 60 0.63 -18.81 -12.55
CA TYR A 60 0.92 -18.64 -11.11
C TYR A 60 1.32 -19.98 -10.48
N ASP A 61 2.17 -19.96 -9.46
CA ASP A 61 2.62 -21.16 -8.72
C ASP A 61 1.51 -21.83 -7.88
N GLY A 62 0.30 -21.25 -7.88
CA GLY A 62 -0.82 -21.67 -7.05
C GLY A 62 -0.67 -21.24 -5.59
N SER A 63 -1.81 -21.12 -4.89
CA SER A 63 -1.81 -20.84 -3.47
C SER A 63 -1.52 -22.11 -2.66
N LYS A 64 -0.65 -22.01 -1.65
CA LYS A 64 -0.48 -23.05 -0.61
C LYS A 64 -1.48 -22.92 0.54
N LEU A 65 -2.34 -21.90 0.50
CA LEU A 65 -3.32 -21.63 1.54
C LEU A 65 -4.51 -22.59 1.40
N ASP A 66 -4.79 -23.36 2.45
CA ASP A 66 -6.06 -24.08 2.57
C ASP A 66 -7.16 -23.08 2.93
N VAL A 67 -7.92 -22.65 1.91
CA VAL A 67 -8.99 -21.65 2.06
C VAL A 67 -10.04 -22.09 3.08
N PHE A 68 -10.50 -23.34 3.00
CA PHE A 68 -11.57 -23.82 3.88
C PHE A 68 -11.09 -23.93 5.33
N ALA A 69 -9.91 -24.51 5.55
CA ALA A 69 -9.34 -24.60 6.91
C ALA A 69 -9.04 -23.21 7.49
N THR A 70 -8.58 -22.26 6.67
CA THR A 70 -8.29 -20.89 7.11
C THR A 70 -9.56 -20.15 7.52
N LYS A 71 -10.63 -20.22 6.70
CA LYS A 71 -11.94 -19.66 7.05
C LYS A 71 -12.50 -20.24 8.34
N ARG A 72 -12.39 -21.57 8.52
CA ARG A 72 -12.80 -22.23 9.77
C ARG A 72 -12.04 -21.68 10.98
N LYS A 73 -10.73 -21.49 10.88
CA LYS A 73 -9.93 -20.92 11.97
C LYS A 73 -10.39 -19.49 12.32
N LEU A 74 -10.59 -18.64 11.31
CA LEU A 74 -11.05 -17.26 11.52
C LEU A 74 -12.44 -17.20 12.19
N LEU A 75 -13.39 -18.02 11.72
CA LEU A 75 -14.76 -18.05 12.25
C LEU A 75 -14.88 -18.69 13.64
N ASN A 76 -13.87 -19.47 14.06
CA ASN A 76 -13.84 -20.10 15.38
C ASN A 76 -13.18 -19.22 16.45
N LEU A 77 -12.63 -18.05 16.08
CA LEU A 77 -12.06 -17.12 17.06
C LEU A 77 -13.17 -16.65 18.01
N PRO A 78 -12.96 -16.74 19.35
CA PRO A 78 -13.99 -16.42 20.33
C PRO A 78 -14.09 -14.89 20.54
N LEU A 79 -14.62 -14.18 19.54
CA LEU A 79 -14.72 -12.72 19.52
C LEU A 79 -15.53 -12.17 20.71
N GLU A 80 -16.46 -12.96 21.25
CA GLU A 80 -17.22 -12.65 22.47
C GLU A 80 -16.34 -12.38 23.70
N ASN A 81 -15.07 -12.80 23.68
CA ASN A 81 -14.10 -12.52 24.75
C ASN A 81 -13.51 -11.09 24.66
N VAL A 82 -13.72 -10.38 23.54
CA VAL A 82 -13.30 -8.99 23.35
C VAL A 82 -14.39 -8.07 23.90
N VAL A 83 -14.22 -7.60 25.14
CA VAL A 83 -15.26 -6.84 25.87
C VAL A 83 -15.33 -5.37 25.46
N ASP A 84 -14.21 -4.76 25.06
CA ASP A 84 -14.21 -3.35 24.63
C ASP A 84 -14.88 -3.22 23.26
N GLU A 85 -15.85 -2.30 23.16
CA GLU A 85 -16.71 -2.13 21.99
C GLU A 85 -15.93 -1.71 20.74
N ASP A 86 -15.06 -0.70 20.85
CA ASP A 86 -14.22 -0.22 19.74
C ASP A 86 -13.31 -1.35 19.23
N LEU A 87 -12.72 -2.11 20.16
CA LEU A 87 -11.83 -3.21 19.81
C LEU A 87 -12.59 -4.39 19.18
N SER A 88 -13.77 -4.72 19.71
CA SER A 88 -14.64 -5.77 19.17
C SER A 88 -15.08 -5.44 17.75
N GLU A 89 -15.46 -4.19 17.46
CA GLU A 89 -15.80 -3.74 16.11
C GLU A 89 -14.61 -3.89 15.16
N ILE A 90 -13.42 -3.41 15.55
CA ILE A 90 -12.22 -3.54 14.72
C ILE A 90 -11.92 -5.01 14.41
N TYR A 91 -11.93 -5.91 15.41
CA TYR A 91 -11.67 -7.32 15.15
C TYR A 91 -12.73 -7.96 14.27
N PHE A 92 -14.01 -7.67 14.53
CA PHE A 92 -15.12 -8.17 13.72
C PHE A 92 -14.92 -7.81 12.24
N ASP A 93 -14.71 -6.52 11.95
CA ASP A 93 -14.54 -6.06 10.59
C ASP A 93 -13.25 -6.61 9.97
N THR A 94 -12.17 -6.71 10.76
CA THR A 94 -10.90 -7.28 10.28
C THR A 94 -11.06 -8.76 9.94
N ILE A 95 -11.76 -9.55 10.76
CA ILE A 95 -12.07 -10.96 10.48
C ILE A 95 -12.84 -11.07 9.16
N ASN A 96 -13.92 -10.30 8.98
CA ASN A 96 -14.70 -10.29 7.74
C ASN A 96 -13.85 -9.90 6.52
N SER A 97 -13.03 -8.86 6.66
CA SER A 97 -12.09 -8.41 5.64
C SER A 97 -11.08 -9.50 5.25
N TYR A 98 -10.61 -10.30 6.22
CA TYR A 98 -9.73 -11.44 5.94
C TYR A 98 -10.47 -12.63 5.32
N LEU A 99 -11.74 -12.87 5.63
CA LEU A 99 -12.55 -13.87 4.92
C LEU A 99 -12.65 -13.54 3.43
N ASP A 100 -12.87 -12.26 3.08
CA ASP A 100 -12.88 -11.79 1.69
C ASP A 100 -11.51 -11.95 1.00
N LYS A 101 -10.41 -11.67 1.71
CA LYS A 101 -9.04 -11.91 1.19
C LYS A 101 -8.77 -13.39 0.94
N VAL A 102 -9.25 -14.28 1.83
CA VAL A 102 -9.05 -15.72 1.69
C VAL A 102 -9.78 -16.23 0.44
N ASP A 103 -10.95 -15.70 0.11
CA ASP A 103 -11.67 -16.06 -1.12
C ASP A 103 -10.91 -15.72 -2.40
N GLN A 104 -10.15 -14.62 -2.42
CA GLN A 104 -9.31 -14.25 -3.56
C GLN A 104 -8.30 -15.34 -3.94
N PHE A 105 -7.89 -16.21 -3.02
CA PHE A 105 -6.94 -17.28 -3.32
C PHE A 105 -7.53 -18.39 -4.19
N ASN A 106 -8.85 -18.61 -4.17
CA ASN A 106 -9.51 -19.63 -5.00
C ASN A 106 -9.57 -19.22 -6.47
N SER A 107 -9.62 -17.92 -6.73
CA SER A 107 -9.88 -17.38 -8.06
C SER A 107 -8.62 -16.89 -8.76
N ILE A 108 -7.43 -16.95 -8.14
CA ILE A 108 -6.17 -16.50 -8.76
C ILE A 108 -5.96 -17.16 -10.13
N GLY A 109 -5.77 -16.32 -11.14
CA GLY A 109 -5.55 -16.74 -12.53
C GLY A 109 -6.83 -17.10 -13.28
N THR A 110 -8.00 -16.91 -12.67
CA THR A 110 -9.31 -17.13 -13.29
C THR A 110 -10.01 -15.81 -13.57
N ASN A 111 -11.08 -15.86 -14.38
CA ASN A 111 -11.93 -14.70 -14.66
C ASN A 111 -12.75 -14.23 -13.44
N ASP A 112 -12.81 -15.03 -12.36
CA ASP A 112 -13.58 -14.69 -11.18
C ASP A 112 -12.82 -13.76 -10.22
N PHE A 113 -11.49 -13.72 -10.32
CA PHE A 113 -10.63 -12.96 -9.41
C PHE A 113 -10.96 -11.47 -9.36
N ILE A 114 -11.32 -10.89 -10.49
CA ILE A 114 -11.71 -9.49 -10.57
C ILE A 114 -12.90 -9.17 -9.65
N TYR A 115 -13.85 -10.10 -9.48
CA TYR A 115 -15.01 -9.88 -8.62
C TYR A 115 -14.63 -9.93 -7.14
N ASP A 116 -13.75 -10.86 -6.73
CA ASP A 116 -13.24 -10.90 -5.36
C ASP A 116 -12.34 -9.69 -5.03
N SER A 117 -11.61 -9.22 -6.04
CA SER A 117 -10.78 -8.01 -6.00
C SER A 117 -11.65 -6.76 -5.84
N LEU A 118 -12.72 -6.62 -6.63
CA LEU A 118 -13.70 -5.53 -6.54
C LEU A 118 -14.47 -5.56 -5.21
N ARG A 119 -14.90 -6.73 -4.73
CA ARG A 119 -15.59 -6.86 -3.43
C ARG A 119 -14.73 -6.31 -2.30
N TYR A 120 -13.43 -6.62 -2.31
CA TYR A 120 -12.53 -6.22 -1.24
C TYR A 120 -12.07 -4.76 -1.36
N PHE A 121 -11.60 -4.33 -2.54
CA PHE A 121 -10.99 -3.00 -2.70
C PHE A 121 -11.98 -1.92 -3.13
N GLY A 122 -13.09 -2.30 -3.79
CA GLY A 122 -14.00 -1.39 -4.47
C GLY A 122 -13.59 -1.11 -5.92
N GLU A 123 -14.26 -0.13 -6.54
CA GLU A 123 -13.95 0.38 -7.87
C GLU A 123 -13.62 1.88 -7.84
N PRO A 124 -12.80 2.39 -8.79
CA PRO A 124 -12.53 3.82 -8.87
C PRO A 124 -13.81 4.60 -9.21
N THR A 125 -14.09 5.64 -8.43
CA THR A 125 -15.24 6.54 -8.65
C THR A 125 -15.02 7.43 -9.87
N GLN A 126 -16.08 8.10 -10.35
CA GLN A 126 -15.94 9.10 -11.41
C GLN A 126 -15.00 10.25 -11.02
N LYS A 127 -14.93 10.58 -9.73
CA LYS A 127 -13.97 11.57 -9.20
C LYS A 127 -12.54 11.06 -9.34
N ASP A 128 -12.27 9.81 -8.94
CA ASP A 128 -10.95 9.19 -9.07
C ASP A 128 -10.47 9.18 -10.53
N ILE A 129 -11.36 8.81 -11.45
CA ILE A 129 -11.10 8.80 -12.90
C ILE A 129 -10.86 10.23 -13.43
N GLY A 130 -11.67 11.20 -13.01
CA GLY A 130 -11.53 12.61 -13.39
C GLY A 130 -10.18 13.18 -12.94
N ASN A 131 -9.79 12.92 -11.70
CA ASN A 131 -8.51 13.33 -11.14
C ASN A 131 -7.34 12.70 -11.89
N ALA A 132 -7.41 11.39 -12.18
CA ALA A 132 -6.38 10.70 -12.95
C ALA A 132 -6.22 11.31 -14.35
N LYS A 133 -7.34 11.57 -15.05
CA LYS A 133 -7.31 12.23 -16.35
C LYS A 133 -6.71 13.63 -16.27
N PHE A 134 -7.08 14.43 -15.27
CA PHE A 134 -6.49 15.75 -15.06
C PHE A 134 -4.95 15.67 -14.96
N ILE A 135 -4.42 14.77 -14.14
CA ILE A 135 -2.98 14.56 -13.99
C ILE A 135 -2.31 14.15 -15.31
N LEU A 136 -2.94 13.24 -16.07
CA LEU A 136 -2.37 12.75 -17.33
C LEU A 136 -2.24 13.86 -18.38
N HIS A 137 -3.08 14.89 -18.32
CA HIS A 137 -3.04 16.06 -19.23
C HIS A 137 -2.09 17.18 -18.77
N LEU A 138 -1.47 17.08 -17.58
CA LEU A 138 -0.47 18.05 -17.15
C LEU A 138 0.73 18.08 -18.12
N PRO A 139 1.40 19.23 -18.30
CA PRO A 139 2.63 19.31 -19.08
C PRO A 139 3.73 18.45 -18.43
N GLY A 140 4.69 18.00 -19.25
CA GLY A 140 5.79 17.12 -18.84
C GLY A 140 5.63 15.69 -19.35
N ASN A 141 6.74 15.05 -19.71
CA ASN A 141 6.74 13.76 -20.39
C ASN A 141 6.93 12.61 -19.40
N LEU A 142 6.24 11.49 -19.63
CA LEU A 142 6.42 10.22 -18.88
C LEU A 142 7.84 9.64 -19.00
N ASN A 143 8.61 10.12 -19.98
CA ASN A 143 9.94 9.62 -20.33
C ASN A 143 11.08 10.58 -19.92
N GLU A 144 10.79 11.75 -19.36
CA GLU A 144 11.79 12.79 -19.12
C GLU A 144 11.96 13.09 -17.63
N GLU A 145 13.01 12.52 -17.05
CA GLU A 145 13.76 13.16 -15.98
C GLU A 145 15.23 13.05 -16.39
N ASN A 146 15.90 14.18 -16.61
CA ASN A 146 17.32 14.25 -16.97
C ASN A 146 18.22 13.96 -15.75
N GLU A 147 17.73 13.20 -14.78
CA GLU A 147 18.49 12.85 -13.60
C GLU A 147 19.39 11.66 -13.87
N GLU A 148 20.63 11.76 -13.41
CA GLU A 148 21.58 10.66 -13.49
C GLU A 148 21.08 9.49 -12.65
N VAL A 149 21.22 8.27 -13.19
CA VAL A 149 20.91 7.04 -12.46
C VAL A 149 22.03 6.79 -11.47
N LEU A 150 21.68 6.71 -10.18
CA LEU A 150 22.61 6.44 -9.10
C LEU A 150 23.16 5.01 -9.17
N LYS A 151 24.39 4.84 -8.69
CA LYS A 151 24.97 3.52 -8.47
C LYS A 151 24.35 2.88 -7.23
N PHE A 152 24.41 1.55 -7.19
CA PHE A 152 23.86 0.77 -6.08
C PHE A 152 24.33 1.23 -4.69
N GLU A 153 25.61 1.53 -4.50
CA GLU A 153 26.12 1.97 -3.19
C GLU A 153 25.59 3.35 -2.79
N GLU A 154 25.32 4.25 -3.74
CA GLU A 154 24.73 5.56 -3.45
C GLU A 154 23.27 5.40 -3.00
N ILE A 155 22.50 4.56 -3.71
CA ILE A 155 21.13 4.23 -3.35
C ILE A 155 21.08 3.64 -1.93
N LYS A 156 21.94 2.65 -1.67
CA LYS A 156 22.04 1.99 -0.37
C LYS A 156 22.39 2.99 0.73
N GLN A 157 23.36 3.88 0.48
CA GLN A 157 23.79 4.87 1.47
C GLN A 157 22.64 5.81 1.85
N ILE A 158 21.90 6.34 0.87
CA ILE A 158 20.74 7.22 1.13
C ILE A 158 19.69 6.52 2.00
N LEU A 159 19.35 5.26 1.67
CA LEU A 159 18.35 4.50 2.43
C LEU A 159 18.81 4.21 3.87
N VAL A 160 20.08 3.86 4.04
CA VAL A 160 20.69 3.58 5.36
C VAL A 160 20.76 4.86 6.19
N ASP A 161 21.28 5.94 5.63
CA ASP A 161 21.39 7.24 6.30
C ASP A 161 20.01 7.73 6.74
N PHE A 162 18.99 7.57 5.90
CA PHE A 162 17.63 7.94 6.25
C PHE A 162 17.14 7.16 7.48
N ALA A 163 17.35 5.84 7.53
CA ALA A 163 16.94 5.03 8.68
C ALA A 163 17.72 5.41 9.96
N GLU A 164 19.02 5.67 9.84
CA GLU A 164 19.90 6.00 10.97
C GLU A 164 19.62 7.39 11.54
N VAL A 165 19.44 8.41 10.70
CA VAL A 165 19.09 9.77 11.12
C VAL A 165 17.75 9.82 11.83
N ASN A 166 16.80 8.95 11.44
CA ASN A 166 15.50 8.82 12.09
C ASN A 166 15.49 7.82 13.27
N GLU A 167 16.65 7.28 13.66
CA GLU A 167 16.81 6.31 14.76
C GLU A 167 15.89 5.08 14.64
N LEU A 168 15.64 4.63 13.41
CA LEU A 168 14.75 3.51 13.12
C LEU A 168 15.52 2.20 13.16
N PRO A 169 15.19 1.24 14.05
CA PRO A 169 15.82 -0.07 14.01
C PRO A 169 15.45 -0.85 12.74
N TYR A 170 16.46 -1.31 12.00
CA TYR A 170 16.28 -2.03 10.74
C TYR A 170 17.27 -3.20 10.59
N ASN A 171 16.90 -4.16 9.74
CA ASN A 171 17.81 -5.12 9.13
C ASN A 171 18.00 -4.76 7.65
N LEU A 172 19.19 -4.95 7.10
CA LEU A 172 19.44 -4.77 5.66
C LEU A 172 19.64 -6.13 4.98
N LYS A 173 18.95 -6.36 3.87
CA LYS A 173 19.16 -7.52 3.02
C LYS A 173 19.30 -7.10 1.56
N ILE A 174 20.37 -7.55 0.91
CA ILE A 174 20.61 -7.32 -0.51
C ILE A 174 20.17 -8.58 -1.27
N GLU A 175 19.34 -8.42 -2.30
CA GLU A 175 18.86 -9.52 -3.14
C GLU A 175 19.08 -9.17 -4.63
N GLU A 176 19.29 -10.18 -5.49
CA GLU A 176 19.52 -9.95 -6.93
C GLU A 176 18.24 -10.17 -7.75
N ASN A 177 17.31 -10.99 -7.25
CA ASN A 177 16.11 -11.44 -7.95
C ASN A 177 14.84 -10.78 -7.37
N MET A 178 14.85 -9.46 -7.28
CA MET A 178 13.68 -8.66 -6.88
C MET A 178 13.08 -7.93 -8.09
N ILE A 179 11.75 -7.86 -8.14
CA ILE A 179 11.04 -7.04 -9.14
C ILE A 179 11.08 -5.55 -8.74
N ALA A 180 10.96 -5.26 -7.44
CA ALA A 180 11.07 -3.90 -6.91
C ALA A 180 12.53 -3.47 -6.75
N ASN A 181 12.80 -2.17 -6.79
CA ASN A 181 14.13 -1.61 -6.55
C ASN A 181 14.51 -1.70 -5.06
N ALA A 182 13.59 -1.34 -4.17
CA ALA A 182 13.68 -1.65 -2.74
C ALA A 182 12.26 -1.86 -2.18
N LEU A 183 12.16 -2.53 -1.03
CA LEU A 183 10.92 -2.61 -0.26
C LEU A 183 11.20 -2.91 1.21
N VAL A 184 10.27 -2.55 2.09
CA VAL A 184 10.30 -2.96 3.50
C VAL A 184 9.40 -4.18 3.73
N SER A 185 9.96 -5.19 4.42
CA SER A 185 9.25 -6.40 4.81
C SER A 185 9.52 -6.68 6.29
N GLY A 186 8.53 -6.40 7.14
CA GLY A 186 8.75 -6.41 8.60
C GLY A 186 9.67 -5.26 8.98
N ASN A 187 10.77 -5.56 9.69
CA ASN A 187 11.83 -4.58 9.97
C ASN A 187 13.03 -4.70 9.01
N THR A 188 12.87 -5.37 7.87
CA THR A 188 13.97 -5.59 6.91
C THR A 188 13.79 -4.71 5.69
N ILE A 189 14.77 -3.84 5.44
CA ILE A 189 14.95 -3.11 4.19
C ILE A 189 15.58 -4.11 3.20
N LYS A 190 14.85 -4.44 2.14
CA LYS A 190 15.34 -5.28 1.05
C LYS A 190 15.70 -4.39 -0.13
N LEU A 191 16.94 -4.50 -0.61
CA LEU A 191 17.44 -3.70 -1.72
C LEU A 191 17.86 -4.61 -2.87
N ASN A 192 17.38 -4.30 -4.07
CA ASN A 192 17.77 -4.98 -5.29
C ASN A 192 19.17 -4.52 -5.72
N LYS A 193 20.10 -5.45 -5.87
CA LYS A 193 21.46 -5.17 -6.35
C LYS A 193 21.49 -4.51 -7.74
N ASN A 194 20.47 -4.78 -8.54
CA ASN A 194 20.29 -4.25 -9.89
C ASN A 194 19.39 -2.99 -9.93
N ALA A 195 19.10 -2.38 -8.78
CA ALA A 195 18.28 -1.18 -8.70
C ALA A 195 18.86 -0.05 -9.56
N LYS A 196 17.97 0.62 -10.30
CA LYS A 196 18.29 1.80 -11.12
C LYS A 196 17.30 2.89 -10.74
N LEU A 197 17.78 3.86 -9.97
CA LEU A 197 16.97 4.95 -9.45
C LEU A 197 17.73 6.26 -9.66
N SER A 198 17.00 7.34 -9.92
CA SER A 198 17.54 8.69 -9.79
C SER A 198 17.68 9.07 -8.31
N ILE A 199 18.23 10.26 -8.05
CA ILE A 199 18.30 10.82 -6.70
C ILE A 199 16.91 11.10 -6.13
N SER A 200 16.02 11.73 -6.91
CA SER A 200 14.64 12.02 -6.49
C SER A 200 13.86 10.72 -6.22
N ASP A 201 13.97 9.73 -7.11
CA ASP A 201 13.30 8.43 -6.93
C ASP A 201 13.83 7.70 -5.67
N THR A 202 15.12 7.82 -5.37
CA THR A 202 15.72 7.20 -4.17
C THR A 202 15.25 7.88 -2.89
N ASN A 203 15.19 9.21 -2.87
CA ASN A 203 14.68 9.97 -1.72
C ASN A 203 13.17 9.73 -1.51
N ALA A 204 12.39 9.69 -2.61
CA ALA A 204 10.98 9.29 -2.56
C ALA A 204 10.83 7.89 -1.96
N LEU A 205 11.66 6.94 -2.38
CA LEU A 205 11.63 5.57 -1.88
C LEU A 205 12.01 5.47 -0.40
N ALA A 206 12.97 6.29 0.06
CA ALA A 206 13.33 6.38 1.47
C ALA A 206 12.14 6.83 2.32
N GLN A 207 11.47 7.91 1.90
CA GLN A 207 10.27 8.44 2.58
C GLN A 207 9.12 7.42 2.57
N HIS A 208 8.89 6.79 1.42
CA HIS A 208 7.81 5.82 1.21
C HIS A 208 8.02 4.54 2.04
N GLU A 209 9.12 3.83 1.81
CA GLU A 209 9.35 2.51 2.39
C GLU A 209 9.82 2.60 3.84
N ILE A 210 10.70 3.56 4.16
CA ILE A 210 11.29 3.67 5.49
C ILE A 210 10.49 4.66 6.34
N GLY A 211 10.20 5.85 5.81
CA GLY A 211 9.47 6.90 6.53
C GLY A 211 8.02 6.57 6.85
N VAL A 212 7.41 5.62 6.14
CA VAL A 212 6.04 5.14 6.39
C VAL A 212 6.00 3.66 6.72
N HIS A 213 6.32 2.74 5.78
CA HIS A 213 6.07 1.31 5.99
C HIS A 213 6.91 0.70 7.13
N LEU A 214 8.19 1.09 7.27
CA LEU A 214 9.00 0.68 8.42
C LEU A 214 8.49 1.32 9.70
N VAL A 215 8.24 2.63 9.69
CA VAL A 215 7.73 3.39 10.86
C VAL A 215 6.44 2.75 11.41
N THR A 216 5.44 2.51 10.57
CA THR A 216 4.17 1.91 10.99
C THR A 216 4.36 0.47 11.47
N THR A 217 5.25 -0.30 10.84
CA THR A 217 5.58 -1.65 11.32
C THR A 217 6.25 -1.64 12.71
N LEU A 218 7.16 -0.70 12.96
CA LEU A 218 7.84 -0.57 14.24
C LEU A 218 6.90 -0.11 15.35
N ASN A 219 6.00 0.83 15.06
CA ASN A 219 4.96 1.25 16.01
C ASN A 219 3.98 0.12 16.30
N ALA A 220 3.51 -0.60 15.28
CA ALA A 220 2.59 -1.72 15.44
C ALA A 220 3.17 -2.80 16.39
N ARG A 221 4.46 -3.12 16.26
CA ARG A 221 5.15 -4.10 17.13
C ARG A 221 5.35 -3.64 18.57
N LYS A 222 5.21 -2.34 18.82
CA LYS A 222 5.25 -1.75 20.17
C LYS A 222 3.87 -1.66 20.81
N GLN A 223 2.80 -1.95 20.07
CA GLN A 223 1.47 -1.99 20.63
C GLN A 223 1.31 -3.17 21.59
N PRO A 224 0.45 -3.04 22.62
CA PRO A 224 0.16 -4.17 23.52
C PRO A 224 -0.60 -5.32 22.85
N LEU A 225 -1.25 -5.04 21.72
CA LEU A 225 -1.98 -5.99 20.88
C LEU A 225 -1.43 -5.91 19.45
N ARG A 226 -1.47 -7.03 18.73
CA ARG A 226 -0.85 -7.24 17.43
C ARG A 226 -1.80 -6.98 16.27
N ILE A 227 -3.06 -6.67 16.54
CA ILE A 227 -4.06 -6.30 15.53
C ILE A 227 -3.56 -5.23 14.55
N LEU A 228 -2.79 -4.23 15.01
CA LEU A 228 -2.23 -3.19 14.15
C LEU A 228 -0.97 -3.62 13.37
N GLU A 229 -0.38 -4.78 13.66
CA GLU A 229 0.66 -5.39 12.79
C GLU A 229 0.05 -6.02 11.53
N ILE A 230 -1.21 -6.45 11.64
CA ILE A 230 -2.03 -7.03 10.56
C ILE A 230 -2.75 -5.90 9.81
N GLY A 231 -3.28 -4.95 10.59
CA GLY A 231 -3.95 -3.75 10.16
C GLY A 231 -5.46 -3.89 9.95
N ASN A 232 -6.18 -2.79 10.16
CA ASN A 232 -7.63 -2.68 9.98
C ASN A 232 -8.04 -2.93 8.51
N PRO A 233 -9.32 -3.18 8.22
CA PRO A 233 -9.82 -3.25 6.85
C PRO A 233 -9.41 -2.04 6.02
N LEU A 234 -9.05 -2.30 4.76
CA LEU A 234 -8.62 -1.27 3.81
C LEU A 234 -7.47 -0.36 4.28
N ASN A 235 -6.70 -0.75 5.31
CA ASN A 235 -5.50 -0.02 5.75
C ASN A 235 -4.55 0.32 4.61
N THR A 236 -4.52 -0.50 3.56
CA THR A 236 -3.64 -0.28 2.42
C THR A 236 -3.91 1.06 1.71
N MET A 237 -5.14 1.55 1.65
CA MET A 237 -5.41 2.88 1.08
C MET A 237 -4.76 3.98 1.91
N THR A 238 -4.88 3.92 3.23
CA THR A 238 -4.24 4.85 4.16
C THR A 238 -2.71 4.72 4.14
N GLN A 239 -2.16 3.52 4.23
CA GLN A 239 -0.71 3.29 4.27
C GLN A 239 -0.02 3.77 2.98
N GLU A 240 -0.56 3.40 1.81
CA GLU A 240 -0.01 3.85 0.53
C GLU A 240 -0.24 5.36 0.35
N GLY A 241 -1.38 5.89 0.82
CA GLY A 241 -1.67 7.31 0.82
C GLY A 241 -0.68 8.13 1.67
N LEU A 242 -0.35 7.66 2.87
CA LEU A 242 0.66 8.26 3.75
C LEU A 242 2.02 8.23 3.08
N ALA A 243 2.34 7.12 2.41
CA ALA A 243 3.61 6.96 1.70
C ALA A 243 3.73 7.95 0.53
N ILE A 244 2.70 8.08 -0.33
CA ILE A 244 2.70 9.10 -1.40
C ILE A 244 2.68 10.53 -0.82
N LEU A 245 1.97 10.76 0.29
CA LEU A 245 2.00 12.05 0.98
C LEU A 245 3.41 12.38 1.48
N SER A 246 4.17 11.40 1.98
CA SER A 246 5.57 11.60 2.37
C SER A 246 6.49 11.94 1.18
N GLU A 247 6.26 11.32 0.02
CA GLU A 247 6.93 11.69 -1.24
C GLU A 247 6.62 13.17 -1.58
N TYR A 248 5.36 13.59 -1.43
CA TYR A 248 4.93 14.96 -1.70
C TYR A 248 5.52 15.97 -0.71
N LEU A 249 5.40 15.74 0.60
CA LEU A 249 5.86 16.68 1.63
C LEU A 249 7.39 16.84 1.63
N SER A 250 8.13 15.88 1.08
CA SER A 250 9.59 15.93 0.92
C SER A 250 10.05 16.50 -0.42
N ASP A 251 9.13 17.05 -1.23
CA ASP A 251 9.37 17.55 -2.59
C ASP A 251 9.82 16.49 -3.62
N ASN A 252 9.79 15.19 -3.28
CA ASN A 252 10.24 14.10 -4.15
C ASN A 252 9.11 13.46 -4.99
N LEU A 253 7.85 13.87 -4.82
CA LEU A 253 6.75 13.43 -5.71
C LEU A 253 6.84 14.16 -7.06
N THR A 254 7.43 13.48 -8.05
CA THR A 254 7.58 14.04 -9.40
C THR A 254 6.30 13.95 -10.23
N ILE A 255 6.21 14.77 -11.30
CA ILE A 255 5.07 14.71 -12.24
C ILE A 255 4.99 13.35 -12.94
N LYS A 256 6.14 12.79 -13.32
CA LYS A 256 6.22 11.44 -13.91
C LYS A 256 5.66 10.40 -12.95
N ARG A 257 6.07 10.43 -11.68
CA ARG A 257 5.55 9.55 -10.63
C ARG A 257 4.03 9.68 -10.49
N LEU A 258 3.52 10.91 -10.42
CA LEU A 258 2.08 11.19 -10.32
C LEU A 258 1.30 10.69 -11.56
N LYS A 259 1.85 10.88 -12.76
CA LYS A 259 1.28 10.35 -14.01
C LYS A 259 1.25 8.82 -14.02
N ILE A 260 2.28 8.12 -13.51
CA ILE A 260 2.26 6.65 -13.38
C ILE A 260 1.12 6.19 -12.45
N LEU A 261 0.90 6.88 -11.33
CA LEU A 261 -0.23 6.59 -10.45
C LEU A 261 -1.57 6.81 -11.16
N ALA A 262 -1.70 7.89 -11.94
CA ALA A 262 -2.89 8.16 -12.74
C ALA A 262 -3.13 7.12 -13.85
N LEU A 263 -2.07 6.65 -14.53
CA LEU A 263 -2.15 5.55 -15.51
C LEU A 263 -2.74 4.28 -14.89
N ARG A 264 -2.40 3.98 -13.62
CA ARG A 264 -2.97 2.82 -12.91
C ARG A 264 -4.48 2.95 -12.72
N VAL A 265 -4.96 4.14 -12.36
CA VAL A 265 -6.41 4.39 -12.18
C VAL A 265 -7.17 4.17 -13.49
N VAL A 266 -6.71 4.76 -14.60
CA VAL A 266 -7.37 4.59 -15.91
C VAL A 266 -7.22 3.16 -16.45
N ALA A 267 -6.13 2.47 -16.14
CA ALA A 267 -5.95 1.05 -16.50
C ALA A 267 -6.93 0.15 -15.73
N VAL A 268 -7.17 0.39 -14.43
CA VAL A 268 -8.21 -0.33 -13.67
C VAL A 268 -9.58 -0.08 -14.28
N GLN A 269 -9.92 1.16 -14.59
CA GLN A 269 -11.19 1.48 -15.25
C GLN A 269 -11.32 0.75 -16.60
N SER A 270 -10.27 0.78 -17.42
CA SER A 270 -10.25 0.11 -18.72
C SER A 270 -10.41 -1.40 -18.57
N MET A 271 -9.72 -2.03 -17.61
CA MET A 271 -9.87 -3.47 -17.35
C MET A 271 -11.31 -3.86 -16.99
N ILE A 272 -11.95 -3.10 -16.09
CA ILE A 272 -13.34 -3.36 -15.67
C ILE A 272 -14.29 -3.29 -16.88
N LYS A 273 -14.10 -2.31 -17.76
CA LYS A 273 -14.98 -2.08 -18.92
C LYS A 273 -14.70 -3.01 -20.10
N GLU A 274 -13.43 -3.14 -20.46
CA GLU A 274 -12.99 -3.73 -21.72
C GLU A 274 -12.57 -5.18 -21.59
N LYS A 275 -12.15 -5.63 -20.39
CA LYS A 275 -11.65 -6.97 -20.10
C LYS A 275 -10.59 -7.47 -21.11
N SER A 276 -9.71 -6.58 -21.57
CA SER A 276 -8.67 -6.87 -22.57
C SER A 276 -7.40 -6.10 -22.24
N PHE A 277 -6.34 -6.85 -21.95
CA PHE A 277 -5.03 -6.30 -21.64
C PHE A 277 -4.52 -5.43 -22.78
N ARG A 278 -4.67 -5.89 -24.03
CA ARG A 278 -4.32 -5.14 -25.23
C ARG A 278 -5.04 -3.80 -25.31
N LYS A 279 -6.35 -3.76 -25.07
CA LYS A 279 -7.11 -2.49 -25.11
C LYS A 279 -6.62 -1.52 -24.04
N SER A 280 -6.38 -1.99 -22.82
CA SER A 280 -5.80 -1.14 -21.77
C SER A 280 -4.39 -0.67 -22.14
N PHE A 281 -3.55 -1.55 -22.68
CA PHE A 281 -2.21 -1.20 -23.13
C PHE A 281 -2.22 -0.12 -24.21
N LEU A 282 -3.06 -0.28 -25.24
CA LEU A 282 -3.20 0.70 -26.32
C LEU A 282 -3.77 2.01 -25.81
N LEU A 283 -4.74 2.00 -24.89
CA LEU A 283 -5.23 3.19 -24.21
C LEU A 283 -4.08 3.98 -23.55
N LEU A 284 -3.26 3.32 -22.72
CA LEU A 284 -2.14 3.98 -22.03
C LEU A 284 -1.10 4.52 -23.03
N LYS A 285 -0.83 3.76 -24.09
CA LYS A 285 0.19 4.10 -25.08
C LYS A 285 -0.25 5.20 -26.04
N GLU A 286 -1.44 5.08 -26.62
CA GLU A 286 -1.92 5.92 -27.73
C GLU A 286 -2.60 7.18 -27.22
N GLU A 287 -3.42 7.10 -26.17
CA GLU A 287 -4.11 8.28 -25.63
C GLU A 287 -3.25 9.06 -24.64
N TYR A 288 -2.48 8.36 -23.80
CA TYR A 288 -1.70 8.99 -22.71
C TYR A 288 -0.19 9.01 -22.95
N GLY A 289 0.27 8.54 -24.11
CA GLY A 289 1.67 8.66 -24.53
C GLY A 289 2.67 7.84 -23.71
N ALA A 290 2.21 6.82 -22.98
CA ALA A 290 3.11 5.94 -22.25
C ALA A 290 4.00 5.13 -23.21
N SER A 291 5.27 4.92 -22.84
CA SER A 291 6.14 4.00 -23.56
C SER A 291 5.62 2.57 -23.47
N ASN A 292 6.06 1.69 -24.39
CA ASN A 292 5.67 0.28 -24.37
C ASN A 292 5.99 -0.37 -23.00
N ASP A 293 7.16 -0.08 -22.43
CA ASP A 293 7.56 -0.64 -21.14
C ASP A 293 6.68 -0.14 -19.99
N ILE A 294 6.36 1.16 -19.94
CA ILE A 294 5.48 1.73 -18.91
C ILE A 294 4.07 1.16 -19.05
N ALA A 295 3.50 1.18 -20.26
CA ALA A 295 2.15 0.70 -20.51
C ALA A 295 2.00 -0.80 -20.16
N PHE A 296 2.97 -1.63 -20.57
CA PHE A 296 2.97 -3.06 -20.25
C PHE A 296 3.13 -3.30 -18.75
N ALA A 297 4.04 -2.58 -18.07
CA ALA A 297 4.26 -2.73 -16.64
C ALA A 297 3.00 -2.33 -15.83
N VAL A 298 2.34 -1.23 -16.18
CA VAL A 298 1.09 -0.81 -15.54
C VAL A 298 0.00 -1.86 -15.79
N CYS A 299 -0.24 -2.25 -17.04
CA CYS A 299 -1.27 -3.26 -17.35
C CYS A 299 -0.99 -4.58 -16.64
N SER A 300 0.25 -5.06 -16.59
CA SER A 300 0.57 -6.31 -15.90
C SER A 300 0.29 -6.26 -14.40
N ARG A 301 0.50 -5.11 -13.75
CA ARG A 301 0.13 -4.93 -12.34
C ARG A 301 -1.38 -5.00 -12.11
N ILE A 302 -2.16 -4.51 -13.07
CA ILE A 302 -3.62 -4.46 -13.00
C ILE A 302 -4.25 -5.81 -13.38
N TYR A 303 -3.72 -6.50 -14.39
CA TYR A 303 -4.28 -7.76 -14.91
C TYR A 303 -3.77 -9.00 -14.18
N ARG A 304 -2.74 -8.89 -13.32
CA ARG A 304 -2.27 -10.03 -12.53
C ARG A 304 -3.37 -10.59 -11.62
N GLY A 305 -3.29 -11.88 -11.34
CA GLY A 305 -4.30 -12.64 -10.63
C GLY A 305 -5.60 -12.84 -11.42
N GLY A 306 -5.78 -12.24 -12.61
CA GLY A 306 -7.06 -12.19 -13.31
C GLY A 306 -7.79 -10.83 -13.15
N GLY A 307 -7.18 -9.87 -12.45
CA GLY A 307 -7.69 -8.50 -12.31
C GLY A 307 -7.56 -7.96 -10.90
N PHE A 308 -6.41 -7.38 -10.56
CA PHE A 308 -6.11 -6.83 -9.25
C PHE A 308 -6.28 -5.31 -9.20
N VAL A 309 -7.43 -4.85 -8.69
CA VAL A 309 -7.85 -3.44 -8.76
C VAL A 309 -7.17 -2.55 -7.71
N LYS A 310 -6.48 -3.11 -6.71
CA LYS A 310 -5.82 -2.39 -5.60
C LYS A 310 -5.09 -1.10 -6.01
N ASP A 311 -4.45 -1.09 -7.18
CA ASP A 311 -3.51 -0.03 -7.57
C ASP A 311 -4.16 1.36 -7.79
N TYR A 312 -5.50 1.49 -7.92
CA TYR A 312 -6.15 2.81 -7.92
C TYR A 312 -6.12 3.48 -6.53
N LEU A 313 -6.00 2.69 -5.46
CA LEU A 313 -6.00 3.17 -4.07
C LEU A 313 -4.79 4.04 -3.73
N TYR A 314 -3.71 4.01 -4.51
CA TYR A 314 -2.55 4.88 -4.28
C TYR A 314 -2.91 6.35 -4.47
N MET A 315 -3.55 6.67 -5.60
CA MET A 315 -3.96 8.04 -5.90
C MET A 315 -5.14 8.46 -5.02
N GLN A 316 -6.07 7.53 -4.76
CA GLN A 316 -7.17 7.76 -3.82
C GLN A 316 -6.66 8.04 -2.39
N GLY A 317 -5.72 7.21 -1.94
CA GLY A 317 -5.07 7.34 -0.63
C GLY A 317 -4.33 8.67 -0.50
N PHE A 318 -3.58 9.08 -1.53
CA PHE A 318 -2.85 10.35 -1.51
C PHE A 318 -3.78 11.54 -1.23
N HIS A 319 -4.87 11.69 -1.98
CA HIS A 319 -5.77 12.83 -1.77
C HIS A 319 -6.48 12.76 -0.41
N LYS A 320 -6.87 11.56 0.05
CA LYS A 320 -7.51 11.40 1.36
C LYS A 320 -6.54 11.76 2.48
N MET A 321 -5.29 11.32 2.40
CA MET A 321 -4.28 11.60 3.42
C MET A 321 -3.83 13.06 3.39
N LEU A 322 -3.74 13.70 2.21
CA LEU A 322 -3.49 15.15 2.13
C LEU A 322 -4.61 15.93 2.82
N ASN A 323 -5.88 15.59 2.55
CA ASN A 323 -7.01 16.22 3.24
C ASN A 323 -6.96 15.99 4.76
N ALA A 324 -6.64 14.77 5.19
CA ALA A 324 -6.54 14.43 6.61
C ALA A 324 -5.38 15.18 7.29
N TYR A 325 -4.21 15.26 6.65
CA TYR A 325 -3.05 15.97 7.16
C TYR A 325 -3.35 17.45 7.46
N GLU A 326 -4.17 18.09 6.63
CA GLU A 326 -4.54 19.49 6.80
C GLU A 326 -5.67 19.74 7.81
N ASN A 327 -6.57 18.77 7.99
CA ASN A 327 -7.86 19.01 8.66
C ASN A 327 -8.12 18.12 9.87
N GLU A 328 -7.37 17.03 10.05
CA GLU A 328 -7.63 16.04 11.08
C GLU A 328 -6.67 16.20 12.26
N PRO A 329 -7.14 16.68 13.44
CA PRO A 329 -6.26 16.97 14.58
C PRO A 329 -5.47 15.76 15.09
N ASN A 330 -6.03 14.56 14.91
CA ASN A 330 -5.43 13.30 15.34
C ASN A 330 -4.67 12.57 14.22
N PHE A 331 -4.31 13.26 13.13
CA PHE A 331 -3.61 12.67 11.97
C PHE A 331 -2.41 11.80 12.36
N ASP A 332 -1.59 12.27 13.32
CA ASP A 332 -0.41 11.54 13.80
C ASP A 332 -0.74 10.13 14.32
N LEU A 333 -1.96 9.87 14.79
CA LEU A 333 -2.35 8.55 15.29
C LEU A 333 -2.50 7.51 14.16
N LEU A 334 -2.51 7.92 12.89
CA LEU A 334 -2.46 6.98 11.76
C LEU A 334 -1.12 6.21 11.73
N PHE A 335 -0.06 6.73 12.35
CA PHE A 335 1.23 6.05 12.45
C PHE A 335 1.30 4.97 13.54
N THR A 336 0.25 4.78 14.36
CA THR A 336 0.21 3.82 15.48
C THR A 336 0.45 2.36 15.06
N GLY A 337 0.20 2.06 13.78
CA GLY A 337 0.49 0.81 13.13
C GLY A 337 -0.05 0.81 11.70
N LYS A 338 -0.49 -0.33 11.18
CA LYS A 338 -1.15 -0.43 9.86
C LYS A 338 -2.62 -0.04 9.96
N THR A 339 -2.88 1.25 10.10
CA THR A 339 -4.22 1.78 10.33
C THR A 339 -4.94 2.12 9.03
N SER A 340 -6.27 2.14 9.10
CA SER A 340 -7.12 2.85 8.12
C SER A 340 -7.69 4.11 8.77
N ILE A 341 -7.80 5.18 8.00
CA ILE A 341 -8.38 6.44 8.44
C ILE A 341 -9.83 6.30 8.93
N ASP A 342 -10.56 5.33 8.39
CA ASP A 342 -11.96 5.09 8.79
C ASP A 342 -12.07 4.60 10.24
N TYR A 343 -10.98 4.05 10.81
CA TYR A 343 -10.89 3.60 12.20
C TYR A 343 -10.14 4.57 13.11
N LEU A 344 -9.78 5.77 12.61
CA LEU A 344 -9.09 6.77 13.42
C LEU A 344 -9.85 7.15 14.70
N PRO A 345 -11.20 7.28 14.70
CA PRO A 345 -11.95 7.53 15.93
C PRO A 345 -11.78 6.42 16.98
N GLN A 346 -11.96 5.15 16.59
CA GLN A 346 -11.79 3.99 17.47
C GLN A 346 -10.35 3.89 17.99
N ILE A 347 -9.35 4.10 17.13
CA ILE A 347 -7.93 4.10 17.52
C ILE A 347 -7.66 5.20 18.55
N THR A 348 -8.24 6.40 18.35
CA THR A 348 -8.12 7.52 19.30
C THR A 348 -8.70 7.12 20.66
N ASN A 349 -9.92 6.61 20.69
CA ASN A 349 -10.59 6.15 21.91
C ASN A 349 -9.77 5.07 22.64
N LEU A 350 -9.25 4.08 21.91
CA LEU A 350 -8.45 3.00 22.47
C LEU A 350 -7.12 3.48 23.07
N ILE A 351 -6.52 4.55 22.50
CA ILE A 351 -5.34 5.20 23.06
C ILE A 351 -5.68 6.01 24.32
N GLU A 352 -6.80 6.74 24.31
CA GLU A 352 -7.28 7.49 25.48
C GLU A 352 -7.63 6.56 26.65
N LYS A 353 -8.25 5.41 26.34
CA LYS A 353 -8.45 4.33 27.29
C LYS A 353 -7.11 3.75 27.76
N GLY A 354 -6.04 3.80 26.96
CA GLY A 354 -4.74 3.23 27.29
C GLY A 354 -4.61 1.74 26.95
N ILE A 355 -5.53 1.22 26.12
CA ILE A 355 -5.46 -0.13 25.53
C ILE A 355 -4.42 -0.15 24.42
N LEU A 356 -4.41 0.86 23.56
CA LEU A 356 -3.37 1.12 22.58
C LEU A 356 -2.44 2.23 23.07
N GLN A 357 -1.27 2.35 22.44
CA GLN A 357 -0.27 3.37 22.74
C GLN A 357 -0.15 4.35 21.56
N LYS A 358 0.18 5.61 21.86
CA LYS A 358 0.54 6.61 20.85
C LYS A 358 1.74 6.13 20.03
N PRO A 359 1.86 6.55 18.75
CA PRO A 359 3.00 6.15 17.94
C PRO A 359 4.28 6.74 18.53
N GLN A 360 5.32 5.92 18.59
CA GLN A 360 6.64 6.37 19.07
C GLN A 360 7.45 6.98 17.92
N TYR A 361 7.37 6.37 16.75
CA TYR A 361 8.06 6.80 15.55
C TYR A 361 7.09 7.56 14.64
N VAL A 362 7.48 8.72 14.12
CA VAL A 362 6.78 9.43 13.05
C VAL A 362 7.84 10.09 12.19
N SER A 363 7.78 9.93 10.87
CA SER A 363 8.74 10.61 9.99
C SER A 363 8.67 12.12 10.19
N THR A 364 9.83 12.76 10.29
CA THR A 364 9.95 14.19 10.58
C THR A 364 9.27 15.07 9.52
N ILE A 365 9.13 14.57 8.29
CA ILE A 365 8.52 15.30 7.18
C ILE A 365 7.04 15.64 7.42
N PHE A 366 6.33 14.86 8.24
CA PHE A 366 4.94 15.17 8.63
C PHE A 366 4.85 16.28 9.68
N LYS A 367 5.96 16.66 10.31
CA LYS A 367 6.01 17.78 11.27
C LYS A 367 6.67 19.01 10.66
N GLN A 368 7.63 18.79 9.77
CA GLN A 368 8.43 19.82 9.12
C GLN A 368 8.52 19.48 7.64
N PRO A 369 7.45 19.75 6.85
CA PRO A 369 7.47 19.51 5.41
C PRO A 369 8.45 20.47 4.73
N GLU A 370 9.01 20.03 3.61
CA GLU A 370 9.84 20.88 2.75
C GLU A 370 8.99 21.99 2.10
N SER A 371 9.66 23.07 1.67
CA SER A 371 8.99 24.15 0.94
C SER A 371 8.65 23.70 -0.48
N LEU A 372 7.35 23.51 -0.74
CA LEU A 372 6.86 23.07 -2.05
C LEU A 372 6.55 24.25 -2.97
N SER A 373 6.83 24.10 -4.26
CA SER A 373 6.46 25.12 -5.26
C SER A 373 4.94 25.31 -5.35
N GLU A 374 4.49 26.53 -5.68
CA GLU A 374 3.07 26.85 -5.87
C GLU A 374 2.40 25.92 -6.91
N ILE A 375 3.15 25.50 -7.94
CA ILE A 375 2.67 24.58 -8.97
C ILE A 375 2.38 23.20 -8.37
N LYS A 376 3.30 22.64 -7.56
CA LYS A 376 3.09 21.34 -6.90
C LYS A 376 1.92 21.41 -5.93
N GLN A 377 1.81 22.50 -5.16
CA GLN A 377 0.67 22.73 -4.27
C GLN A 377 -0.64 22.77 -5.04
N TYR A 378 -0.71 23.55 -6.13
CA TYR A 378 -1.89 23.65 -6.98
C TYR A 378 -2.31 22.27 -7.52
N ILE A 379 -1.37 21.49 -8.05
CA ILE A 379 -1.66 20.17 -8.62
C ILE A 379 -2.21 19.22 -7.55
N ALA A 380 -1.61 19.18 -6.36
CA ALA A 380 -2.04 18.31 -5.28
C ALA A 380 -3.43 18.70 -4.75
N HIS A 381 -3.72 19.99 -4.64
CA HIS A 381 -5.03 20.49 -4.19
C HIS A 381 -6.11 20.36 -5.27
N ALA A 382 -5.75 20.42 -6.56
CA ALA A 382 -6.70 20.28 -7.67
C ALA A 382 -7.33 18.88 -7.76
N ILE A 383 -6.68 17.86 -7.17
CA ILE A 383 -7.19 16.49 -7.11
C ILE A 383 -7.80 16.12 -5.74
N LYS A 384 -7.92 17.08 -4.81
CA LYS A 384 -8.55 16.91 -3.50
C LYS A 384 -10.06 16.64 -3.65
#